data_AF-A0A2G8TI83-F1
#
_entry.id   AF-A0A2G8TI83-F1
#
_cell.length_a   1.000
_cell.length_b   1.000
_cell.length_c   1.000
_cell.angle_alpha   90.00
_cell.angle_beta   90.00
_cell.angle_gamma   90.00
#
_symmetry.space_group_name_H-M   'P 1'
#
loop_
_entity.id
_entity.type
_entity.pdbx_description
1 polymer ?
#
loop_
_entity_poly.entity_id
_entity_poly.type
_entity_poly.pdbx_seq_one_letter_code
_entity_poly.pdbx_strand_id
1 'polypeptide(L)'
;MKILKSISLVSLFTLSAVLLSGCAAPARTDQMTAQVSPAQRVANTPMRNNVAVKDVSGGKETNPMWVSNVGNSEFEQALEGSLKDAGLLSAGKQAGKYLLTAHMQKVEQPMFGVSMTVTVTVNYVLTARASGKEVLNRTVSLPYTAEWNSSFIGTERLRLANEGAIRTNIGKIIDEIFAIRADQVALN
;
A
#
# COMPACT_ATOMS: atom_id res chain seq x y z
N MET A 1 -14.30 -30.32 -65.42
CA MET A 1 -13.25 -29.35 -65.78
C MET A 1 -13.53 -28.04 -65.03
N LYS A 2 -12.63 -27.71 -64.08
CA LYS A 2 -12.39 -26.41 -63.41
C LYS A 2 -13.53 -25.70 -62.65
N ILE A 3 -13.51 -25.96 -61.35
CA ILE A 3 -13.76 -25.04 -60.22
C ILE A 3 -13.14 -23.66 -60.49
N LEU A 4 -13.80 -22.53 -60.16
CA LEU A 4 -13.18 -21.33 -59.56
C LEU A 4 -14.18 -20.19 -59.21
N LYS A 5 -14.19 -19.84 -57.91
CA LYS A 5 -14.29 -18.48 -57.31
C LYS A 5 -15.59 -17.67 -57.46
N SER A 6 -16.49 -17.85 -56.51
CA SER A 6 -17.38 -16.78 -56.02
C SER A 6 -17.49 -16.86 -54.48
N ILE A 7 -16.35 -16.84 -53.79
CA ILE A 7 -16.28 -16.64 -52.35
C ILE A 7 -15.27 -15.52 -52.13
N SER A 8 -15.72 -14.29 -52.33
CA SER A 8 -14.92 -13.12 -52.00
C SER A 8 -15.87 -11.97 -51.79
N LEU A 9 -16.52 -11.96 -50.64
CA LEU A 9 -17.12 -10.80 -49.96
C LEU A 9 -17.80 -11.43 -48.74
N VAL A 10 -17.25 -11.24 -47.54
CA VAL A 10 -17.88 -11.37 -46.20
C VAL A 10 -16.85 -11.79 -45.12
N SER A 11 -15.71 -12.40 -45.46
CA SER A 11 -14.80 -12.95 -44.43
C SER A 11 -13.58 -12.09 -44.04
N LEU A 12 -13.67 -10.75 -44.03
CA LEU A 12 -12.53 -9.92 -43.56
C LEU A 12 -12.88 -8.84 -42.53
N PHE A 13 -14.05 -8.90 -41.89
CA PHE A 13 -14.45 -7.88 -40.90
C PHE A 13 -14.74 -8.41 -39.50
N THR A 14 -14.22 -9.59 -39.15
CA THR A 14 -14.50 -10.24 -37.85
C THR A 14 -13.26 -10.90 -37.27
N LEU A 15 -12.19 -10.13 -37.01
CA LEU A 15 -11.14 -10.60 -36.08
C LEU A 15 -10.28 -9.50 -35.43
N SER A 16 -10.88 -8.41 -34.95
CA SER A 16 -10.13 -7.36 -34.23
C SER A 16 -10.69 -7.02 -32.85
N ALA A 17 -11.35 -7.97 -32.18
CA ALA A 17 -12.06 -7.69 -30.92
C ALA A 17 -11.65 -8.61 -29.76
N VAL A 18 -10.36 -8.85 -29.53
CA VAL A 18 -9.83 -9.32 -28.23
C VAL A 18 -8.38 -8.82 -28.13
N LEU A 19 -7.94 -8.41 -26.93
CA LEU A 19 -6.56 -8.03 -26.52
C LEU A 19 -6.27 -6.54 -26.19
N LEU A 20 -7.22 -5.79 -25.62
CA LEU A 20 -6.94 -4.50 -24.95
C LEU A 20 -7.24 -4.51 -23.44
N SER A 21 -7.33 -5.68 -22.82
CA SER A 21 -7.43 -5.81 -21.36
C SER A 21 -6.03 -5.84 -20.74
N GLY A 22 -5.38 -4.69 -20.57
CA GLY A 22 -4.03 -4.66 -19.99
C GLY A 22 -3.36 -3.32 -19.72
N CYS A 23 -4.08 -2.25 -19.34
CA CYS A 23 -3.44 -0.93 -19.10
C CYS A 23 -3.43 -0.42 -17.66
N ALA A 24 -4.01 -1.15 -16.69
CA ALA A 24 -3.95 -0.77 -15.29
C ALA A 24 -3.71 -2.02 -14.43
N ALA A 25 -2.44 -2.36 -14.20
CA ALA A 25 -2.10 -3.38 -13.21
C ALA A 25 -2.33 -2.78 -11.80
N PRO A 26 -3.06 -3.47 -10.91
CA PRO A 26 -3.27 -3.02 -9.54
C PRO A 26 -1.95 -3.01 -8.75
N ALA A 27 -1.93 -2.30 -7.62
CA ALA A 27 -0.80 -2.31 -6.71
C ALA A 27 -0.54 -3.73 -6.16
N ARG A 28 0.73 -4.08 -6.01
CA ARG A 28 1.20 -5.36 -5.47
C ARG A 28 1.44 -5.22 -3.97
N THR A 29 0.58 -5.83 -3.17
CA THR A 29 0.60 -5.68 -1.71
C THR A 29 1.85 -6.23 -1.04
N ASP A 30 2.45 -7.27 -1.60
CA ASP A 30 3.74 -7.84 -1.17
C ASP A 30 4.91 -6.87 -1.36
N GLN A 31 4.82 -5.97 -2.34
CA GLN A 31 5.84 -4.94 -2.57
C GLN A 31 5.62 -3.71 -1.68
N MET A 32 4.48 -3.62 -1.00
CA MET A 32 4.15 -2.53 -0.07
C MET A 32 4.47 -2.87 1.39
N THR A 33 4.75 -4.12 1.73
CA THR A 33 5.06 -4.49 3.12
C THR A 33 6.43 -3.98 3.55
N ALA A 34 6.49 -3.40 4.75
CA ALA A 34 7.73 -2.92 5.34
C ALA A 34 8.57 -4.08 5.88
N GLN A 35 9.88 -4.03 5.64
CA GLN A 35 10.82 -5.00 6.19
C GLN A 35 11.13 -4.71 7.65
N VAL A 36 11.38 -5.77 8.41
CA VAL A 36 11.61 -5.69 9.87
C VAL A 36 13.09 -5.90 10.18
N SER A 37 13.68 -4.92 10.88
CA SER A 37 15.07 -5.01 11.31
C SER A 37 15.28 -6.10 12.37
N PRO A 38 16.49 -6.68 12.49
CA PRO A 38 16.79 -7.65 13.55
C PRO A 38 16.52 -7.12 14.97
N ALA A 39 16.81 -5.84 15.23
CA ALA A 39 16.56 -5.19 16.51
C ALA A 39 15.06 -5.17 16.84
N GLN A 40 14.21 -4.89 15.85
CA GLN A 40 12.75 -4.92 16.01
C GLN A 40 12.19 -6.31 16.27
N ARG A 41 12.90 -7.42 15.98
CA ARG A 41 12.40 -8.76 16.31
C ARG A 41 12.56 -9.10 17.78
N VAL A 42 13.61 -8.58 18.42
CA VAL A 42 13.95 -8.86 19.82
C VAL A 42 13.52 -7.76 20.79
N ALA A 43 13.04 -6.62 20.28
CA ALA A 43 12.57 -5.52 21.10
C ALA A 43 11.43 -5.96 22.04
N ASN A 44 11.54 -5.60 23.32
CA ASN A 44 10.46 -5.77 24.28
C ASN A 44 9.54 -4.54 24.20
N THR A 45 8.30 -4.73 23.74
CA THR A 45 7.32 -3.65 23.58
C THR A 45 5.93 -4.11 24.02
N PRO A 46 5.12 -3.26 24.68
CA PRO A 46 3.72 -3.58 25.00
C PRO A 46 2.85 -3.83 23.75
N MET A 47 3.34 -3.42 22.58
CA MET A 47 2.65 -3.54 21.29
C MET A 47 2.74 -4.94 20.68
N ARG A 48 3.59 -5.83 21.23
CA ARG A 48 3.75 -7.21 20.76
C ARG A 48 2.40 -7.92 20.68
N ASN A 49 2.07 -8.42 19.49
CA ASN A 49 0.83 -9.14 19.20
C ASN A 49 -0.45 -8.43 19.71
N ASN A 50 -0.44 -7.10 19.83
CA ASN A 50 -1.50 -6.33 20.49
C ASN A 50 -2.09 -5.22 19.61
N VAL A 51 -1.59 -5.00 18.39
CA VAL A 51 -2.10 -3.98 17.48
C VAL A 51 -3.07 -4.61 16.49
N ALA A 52 -4.29 -4.06 16.39
CA ALA A 52 -5.26 -4.41 15.35
C ALA A 52 -5.46 -3.21 14.42
N VAL A 53 -5.49 -3.44 13.11
CA VAL A 53 -5.91 -2.40 12.15
C VAL A 53 -7.43 -2.29 12.24
N LYS A 54 -7.90 -1.10 12.63
CA LYS A 54 -9.32 -0.79 12.81
C LYS A 54 -9.95 -0.36 11.49
N ASP A 55 -9.29 0.58 10.80
CA ASP A 55 -9.80 1.18 9.57
C ASP A 55 -8.66 1.76 8.75
N VAL A 56 -8.82 1.71 7.43
CA VAL A 56 -7.95 2.38 6.44
C VAL A 56 -8.83 3.14 5.45
N SER A 57 -8.55 4.42 5.28
CA SER A 57 -9.38 5.31 4.45
C SER A 57 -8.56 6.31 3.65
N GLY A 58 -9.20 7.00 2.70
CA GLY A 58 -8.60 8.06 1.88
C GLY A 58 -7.77 7.57 0.68
N GLY A 59 -7.51 6.27 0.58
CA GLY A 59 -7.00 5.62 -0.61
C GLY A 59 -8.00 5.75 -1.78
N LYS A 60 -7.46 5.71 -3.00
CA LYS A 60 -8.26 5.83 -4.22
C LYS A 60 -8.05 4.60 -5.07
N GLU A 61 -9.14 4.11 -5.65
CA GLU A 61 -9.06 3.04 -6.63
C GLU A 61 -8.22 3.48 -7.84
N THR A 62 -7.57 2.52 -8.48
CA THR A 62 -6.80 2.79 -9.70
C THR A 62 -7.75 3.25 -10.82
N ASN A 63 -7.43 4.38 -11.47
CA ASN A 63 -8.23 4.94 -12.56
C ASN A 63 -7.52 4.70 -13.91
N PRO A 64 -8.23 4.28 -14.98
CA PRO A 64 -7.63 4.14 -16.32
C PRO A 64 -6.94 5.40 -16.85
N MET A 65 -7.37 6.59 -16.40
CA MET A 65 -6.83 7.89 -16.79
C MET A 65 -5.57 8.29 -15.99
N TRP A 66 -5.34 7.68 -14.83
CA TRP A 66 -4.22 7.96 -13.90
C TRP A 66 -3.69 6.64 -13.37
N VAL A 67 -2.65 6.13 -14.03
CA VAL A 67 -2.21 4.74 -13.85
C VAL A 67 -1.57 4.57 -12.49
N SER A 68 -2.14 3.66 -11.70
CA SER A 68 -1.72 3.24 -10.35
C SER A 68 -2.09 4.21 -9.21
N ASN A 69 -3.14 3.85 -8.48
CA ASN A 69 -3.37 4.34 -7.12
C ASN A 69 -3.32 3.16 -6.15
N VAL A 70 -3.23 3.47 -4.86
CA VAL A 70 -3.35 2.48 -3.80
C VAL A 70 -4.72 2.66 -3.15
N GLY A 71 -5.57 1.64 -3.29
CA GLY A 71 -6.89 1.59 -2.67
C GLY A 71 -6.78 1.31 -1.17
N ASN A 72 -7.89 1.46 -0.47
CA ASN A 72 -7.94 1.22 0.97
C ASN A 72 -7.63 -0.24 1.30
N SER A 73 -8.12 -1.18 0.49
CA SER A 73 -7.95 -2.61 0.74
C SER A 73 -6.50 -3.04 0.58
N GLU A 74 -5.82 -2.59 -0.47
CA GLU A 74 -4.41 -2.90 -0.71
C GLU A 74 -3.52 -2.27 0.37
N PHE A 75 -3.85 -1.05 0.80
CA PHE A 75 -3.11 -0.40 1.89
C PHE A 75 -3.34 -1.11 3.23
N GLU A 76 -4.57 -1.50 3.54
CA GLU A 76 -4.88 -2.28 4.75
C GLU A 76 -4.12 -3.61 4.77
N GLN A 77 -4.13 -4.35 3.67
CA GLN A 77 -3.40 -5.62 3.55
C GLN A 77 -1.90 -5.43 3.74
N ALA A 78 -1.31 -4.38 3.15
CA ALA A 78 0.10 -4.07 3.32
C ALA A 78 0.44 -3.68 4.77
N LEU A 79 -0.42 -2.90 5.42
CA LEU A 79 -0.25 -2.48 6.81
C LEU A 79 -0.35 -3.69 7.77
N GLU A 80 -1.38 -4.53 7.61
CA GLU A 80 -1.53 -5.75 8.41
C GLU A 80 -0.36 -6.72 8.18
N GLY A 81 0.05 -6.93 6.92
CA GLY A 81 1.20 -7.77 6.58
C GLY A 81 2.48 -7.28 7.25
N SER A 82 2.74 -5.97 7.20
CA SER A 82 3.92 -5.37 7.83
C SER A 82 3.89 -5.47 9.36
N LEU A 83 2.73 -5.24 9.99
CA LEU A 83 2.56 -5.42 11.43
C LEU A 83 2.75 -6.88 11.84
N LYS A 84 2.31 -7.82 11.01
CA LYS A 84 2.48 -9.26 11.24
C LYS A 84 3.95 -9.64 11.17
N ASP A 85 4.64 -9.22 10.13
CA ASP A 85 6.09 -9.45 9.96
C ASP A 85 6.87 -8.84 11.13
N ALA A 86 6.41 -7.70 11.64
CA ALA A 86 6.98 -7.02 12.81
C ALA A 86 6.65 -7.70 14.15
N GLY A 87 5.77 -8.71 14.18
CA GLY A 87 5.30 -9.34 15.43
C GLY A 87 4.46 -8.40 16.31
N LEU A 88 3.80 -7.42 15.70
CA LEU A 88 2.92 -6.45 16.37
C LEU A 88 1.44 -6.77 16.16
N LEU A 89 1.09 -7.37 15.02
CA LEU A 89 -0.29 -7.68 14.67
C LEU A 89 -0.90 -8.64 15.68
N SER A 90 -2.06 -8.26 16.21
CA SER A 90 -2.85 -9.12 17.09
C SER A 90 -3.42 -10.34 16.38
N ALA A 91 -3.76 -11.37 17.15
CA ALA A 91 -4.32 -12.62 16.61
C ALA A 91 -5.66 -12.44 15.85
N GLY A 92 -6.31 -11.29 16.00
CA GLY A 92 -7.49 -10.93 15.22
C GLY A 92 -7.97 -9.52 15.54
N LYS A 93 -8.80 -8.95 14.66
CA LYS A 93 -9.27 -7.55 14.76
C LYS A 93 -9.95 -7.19 16.09
N GLN A 94 -10.49 -8.17 16.82
CA GLN A 94 -11.12 -7.94 18.14
C GLN A 94 -10.21 -8.23 19.33
N ALA A 95 -9.06 -8.87 19.12
CA ALA A 95 -8.15 -9.27 20.18
C ALA A 95 -7.10 -8.19 20.54
N GLY A 96 -6.79 -7.29 19.59
CA GLY A 96 -5.81 -6.23 19.82
C GLY A 96 -6.22 -5.25 20.91
N LYS A 97 -5.34 -5.04 21.89
CA LYS A 97 -5.49 -4.00 22.93
C LYS A 97 -5.36 -2.59 22.37
N TYR A 98 -4.72 -2.44 21.22
CA TYR A 98 -4.58 -1.18 20.51
C TYR A 98 -5.23 -1.26 19.13
N LEU A 99 -5.86 -0.16 18.74
CA LEU A 99 -6.56 0.00 17.48
C LEU A 99 -5.83 1.05 16.65
N LEU A 100 -5.27 0.64 15.51
CA LEU A 100 -4.60 1.51 14.56
C LEU A 100 -5.58 1.90 13.44
N THR A 101 -5.80 3.19 13.27
CA THR A 101 -6.48 3.76 12.10
C THR A 101 -5.45 4.45 11.21
N ALA A 102 -5.56 4.26 9.90
CA ALA A 102 -4.75 4.98 8.91
C ALA A 102 -5.65 5.77 7.95
N HIS A 103 -5.40 7.06 7.80
CA HIS A 103 -6.11 7.93 6.88
C HIS A 103 -5.14 8.56 5.89
N MET A 104 -5.20 8.12 4.63
CA MET A 104 -4.41 8.68 3.53
C MET A 104 -4.97 10.04 3.15
N GLN A 105 -4.24 11.10 3.50
CA GLN A 105 -4.67 12.48 3.30
C GLN A 105 -4.34 12.99 1.90
N LYS A 106 -3.16 12.61 1.38
CA LYS A 106 -2.65 13.13 0.12
C LYS A 106 -1.71 12.14 -0.54
N VAL A 107 -1.76 12.11 -1.87
CA VAL A 107 -0.78 11.44 -2.73
C VAL A 107 -0.28 12.46 -3.73
N GLU A 108 1.03 12.69 -3.76
CA GLU A 108 1.69 13.58 -4.71
C GLU A 108 2.51 12.73 -5.67
N GLN A 109 2.19 12.83 -6.97
CA GLN A 109 2.84 12.06 -8.03
C GLN A 109 3.33 13.00 -9.13
N PRO A 110 4.42 12.65 -9.82
CA PRO A 110 4.90 13.42 -10.95
C PRO A 110 4.03 13.14 -12.17
N MET A 111 3.79 14.18 -12.98
CA MET A 111 3.03 14.03 -14.23
C MET A 111 3.86 13.37 -15.34
N PHE A 112 5.19 13.54 -15.28
CA PHE A 112 6.17 13.00 -16.22
C PHE A 112 7.56 12.99 -15.58
N GLY A 113 8.44 12.07 -15.97
CA GLY A 113 9.78 11.96 -15.40
C GLY A 113 10.52 10.71 -15.84
N VAL A 114 11.86 10.80 -15.83
CA VAL A 114 12.75 9.65 -16.07
C VAL A 114 12.77 8.75 -14.82
N SER A 115 12.96 9.35 -13.64
CA SER A 115 12.60 8.77 -12.34
C SER A 115 11.19 9.19 -11.94
N MET A 116 10.55 8.38 -11.07
CA MET A 116 9.21 8.66 -10.55
C MET A 116 9.28 8.81 -9.03
N THR A 117 9.08 10.03 -8.52
CA THR A 117 9.06 10.31 -7.07
C THR A 117 7.64 10.52 -6.58
N VAL A 118 7.17 9.66 -5.70
CA VAL A 118 5.84 9.74 -5.09
C VAL A 118 5.97 10.05 -3.61
N THR A 119 5.16 10.98 -3.12
CA THR A 119 5.00 11.25 -1.68
C THR A 119 3.59 10.90 -1.26
N VAL A 120 3.46 10.00 -0.28
CA VAL A 120 2.17 9.69 0.34
C VAL A 120 2.15 10.27 1.75
N THR A 121 1.12 11.05 2.05
CA THR A 121 0.85 11.61 3.37
C THR A 121 -0.28 10.83 4.03
N VAL A 122 0.01 10.20 5.16
CA VAL A 122 -0.96 9.40 5.94
C VAL A 122 -0.95 9.89 7.38
N ASN A 123 -2.13 10.10 7.94
CA ASN A 123 -2.32 10.26 9.37
C ASN A 123 -2.65 8.91 10.01
N TYR A 124 -1.89 8.54 11.03
CA TYR A 124 -2.09 7.34 11.83
C TYR A 124 -2.51 7.71 13.23
N VAL A 125 -3.53 7.03 13.73
CA VAL A 125 -3.97 7.16 15.12
C VAL A 125 -3.98 5.77 15.75
N LEU A 126 -3.21 5.60 16.81
CA LEU A 126 -3.23 4.40 17.65
C LEU A 126 -4.00 4.73 18.93
N THR A 127 -5.05 3.96 19.22
CA THR A 127 -5.87 4.14 20.42
C THR A 127 -5.85 2.91 21.30
N ALA A 128 -5.86 3.08 22.62
CA ALA A 128 -6.08 2.00 23.57
C ALA A 128 -7.56 1.59 23.53
N ARG A 129 -7.85 0.32 23.23
CA ARG A 129 -9.23 -0.17 23.09
C ARG A 129 -10.07 0.04 24.36
N ALA A 130 -9.48 -0.21 25.53
CA ALA A 130 -10.21 -0.20 26.79
C ALA A 130 -10.72 1.21 27.18
N SER A 131 -9.96 2.26 26.87
CA SER A 131 -10.27 3.64 27.27
C SER A 131 -10.64 4.55 26.10
N GLY A 132 -10.35 4.15 24.85
CA GLY A 132 -10.45 5.00 23.67
C GLY A 132 -9.36 6.07 23.55
N LYS A 133 -8.41 6.11 24.49
CA LYS A 133 -7.36 7.14 24.55
C LYS A 133 -6.38 6.99 23.39
N GLU A 134 -6.02 8.10 22.75
CA GLU A 134 -4.92 8.14 21.78
C GLU A 134 -3.57 7.94 22.48
N VAL A 135 -2.84 6.93 22.05
CA VAL A 135 -1.46 6.66 22.48
C VAL A 135 -0.44 7.09 21.42
N LEU A 136 -0.88 7.31 20.19
CA LEU A 136 -0.10 7.88 19.10
C LEU A 136 -1.05 8.60 18.13
N ASN A 137 -0.66 9.79 17.69
CA ASN A 137 -1.29 10.49 16.56
C ASN A 137 -0.20 11.11 15.70
N ARG A 138 0.01 10.56 14.51
CA ARG A 138 1.18 10.88 13.69
C ARG A 138 0.82 11.01 12.23
N THR A 139 1.19 12.15 11.64
CA THR A 139 1.21 12.30 10.19
C THR A 139 2.61 11.96 9.65
N VAL A 140 2.67 10.97 8.77
CA VAL A 140 3.88 10.55 8.06
C VAL A 140 3.75 11.00 6.60
N SER A 141 4.73 11.75 6.12
CA SER A 141 4.85 12.20 4.74
C SER A 141 6.30 12.02 4.31
N LEU A 142 6.57 10.97 3.54
CA LEU A 142 7.91 10.61 3.10
C LEU A 142 7.89 10.32 1.59
N PRO A 143 8.86 10.84 0.83
CA PRO A 143 8.98 10.55 -0.59
C PRO A 143 9.61 9.18 -0.82
N TYR A 144 9.26 8.55 -1.93
CA TYR A 144 9.97 7.40 -2.48
C TYR A 144 10.17 7.59 -3.98
N THR A 145 11.36 7.28 -4.47
CA THR A 145 11.71 7.40 -5.89
C THR A 145 11.96 6.04 -6.51
N ALA A 146 11.20 5.70 -7.54
CA ALA A 146 11.53 4.59 -8.44
C ALA A 146 12.49 5.09 -9.52
N GLU A 147 13.70 4.51 -9.51
CA GLU A 147 14.76 4.85 -10.47
C GLU A 147 14.40 4.42 -11.89
N TRP A 148 15.00 5.08 -12.88
CA TRP A 148 14.69 4.87 -14.30
C TRP A 148 14.99 3.45 -14.81
N ASN A 149 15.97 2.77 -14.21
CA ASN A 149 16.36 1.40 -14.55
C ASN A 149 15.47 0.34 -13.87
N SER A 150 14.52 0.73 -13.01
CA SER A 150 13.61 -0.19 -12.34
C SER A 150 12.53 -0.77 -13.27
N SER A 151 12.19 -0.04 -14.34
CA SER A 151 11.35 -0.54 -15.44
C SER A 151 11.48 0.35 -16.68
N PHE A 152 11.51 -0.26 -17.86
CA PHE A 152 11.49 0.46 -19.14
C PHE A 152 10.14 1.16 -19.40
N ILE A 153 9.05 0.69 -18.79
CA ILE A 153 7.69 1.23 -18.97
C ILE A 153 7.39 2.27 -17.89
N GLY A 154 7.04 3.50 -18.30
CA GLY A 154 6.83 4.63 -17.38
C GLY A 154 5.69 4.43 -16.38
N THR A 155 4.59 3.79 -16.80
CA THR A 155 3.46 3.47 -15.91
C THR A 155 3.82 2.44 -14.84
N GLU A 156 4.68 1.48 -15.20
CA GLU A 156 5.21 0.50 -14.25
C GLU A 156 6.15 1.16 -13.22
N ARG A 157 6.98 2.13 -13.64
CA ARG A 157 7.79 2.91 -12.70
C ARG A 157 6.93 3.71 -11.73
N LEU A 158 5.83 4.30 -12.20
CA LEU A 158 4.90 5.01 -11.32
C LEU A 158 4.24 4.07 -10.32
N ARG A 159 3.84 2.86 -10.74
CA ARG A 159 3.35 1.81 -9.84
C ARG A 159 4.39 1.44 -8.77
N LEU A 160 5.64 1.20 -9.17
CA LEU A 160 6.74 0.91 -8.23
C LEU A 160 6.98 2.08 -7.26
N ALA A 161 6.83 3.32 -7.73
CA ALA A 161 7.00 4.50 -6.88
C ALA A 161 5.87 4.62 -5.84
N ASN A 162 4.62 4.37 -6.24
CA ASN A 162 3.48 4.31 -5.32
C ASN A 162 3.65 3.22 -4.25
N GLU A 163 4.02 2.01 -4.67
CA GLU A 163 4.23 0.88 -3.76
C GLU A 163 5.36 1.16 -2.76
N GLY A 164 6.48 1.70 -3.25
CA GLY A 164 7.59 2.08 -2.41
C GLY A 164 7.28 3.24 -1.46
N ALA A 165 6.44 4.20 -1.87
CA ALA A 165 6.00 5.29 -1.00
C ALA A 165 5.14 4.77 0.15
N ILE A 166 4.19 3.88 -0.13
CA ILE A 166 3.39 3.20 0.92
C ILE A 166 4.29 2.39 1.85
N ARG A 167 5.20 1.57 1.30
CA ARG A 167 6.15 0.77 2.08
C ARG A 167 7.00 1.62 3.03
N THR A 168 7.53 2.73 2.53
CA THR A 168 8.34 3.67 3.32
C THR A 168 7.51 4.31 4.43
N ASN A 169 6.27 4.68 4.12
CA ASN A 169 5.34 5.26 5.07
C ASN A 169 4.97 4.27 6.19
N ILE A 170 4.65 3.01 5.83
CA ILE A 170 4.36 1.93 6.79
C ILE A 170 5.58 1.63 7.66
N GLY A 171 6.78 1.54 7.08
CA GLY A 171 8.01 1.30 7.83
C GLY A 171 8.21 2.35 8.92
N LYS A 172 8.02 3.63 8.57
CA LYS A 172 8.16 4.74 9.52
C LYS A 172 7.17 4.64 10.68
N ILE A 173 5.90 4.33 10.44
CA ILE A 173 4.92 4.23 11.54
C ILE A 173 5.20 3.00 12.42
N ILE A 174 5.66 1.89 11.86
CA ILE A 174 6.07 0.71 12.64
C ILE A 174 7.23 1.06 13.57
N ASP A 175 8.26 1.79 13.08
CA ASP A 175 9.37 2.26 13.91
C ASP A 175 8.87 3.12 15.09
N GLU A 176 7.93 4.04 14.83
CA GLU A 176 7.36 4.89 15.88
C GLU A 176 6.51 4.10 16.89
N ILE A 177 5.75 3.09 16.44
CA ILE A 177 4.99 2.19 17.33
C ILE A 177 5.93 1.39 18.23
N PHE A 178 7.06 0.93 17.70
CA PHE A 178 8.09 0.24 18.49
C PHE A 178 8.69 1.12 19.58
N ALA A 179 8.83 2.42 19.31
CA ALA A 179 9.38 3.38 20.25
C ALA A 179 8.42 3.74 21.40
N ILE A 180 7.14 3.33 21.33
CA ILE A 180 6.19 3.53 22.42
C ILE A 180 6.61 2.67 23.61
N ARG A 181 7.03 3.35 24.68
CA ARG A 181 7.45 2.71 25.92
C ARG A 181 6.25 2.34 26.80
N ALA A 182 6.43 1.31 27.63
CA ALA A 182 5.40 0.82 28.53
C ALA A 182 4.94 1.86 29.58
N ASP A 183 5.80 2.80 29.98
CA ASP A 183 5.46 3.85 30.95
C ASP A 183 4.55 4.93 30.36
N GLN A 184 4.65 5.20 29.05
CA GLN A 184 3.73 6.12 28.37
C GLN A 184 2.32 5.54 28.23
N VAL A 185 2.22 4.21 28.26
CA VAL A 185 0.96 3.45 28.27
C VAL A 185 0.39 3.33 29.69
N ALA A 186 1.24 3.15 30.71
CA ALA A 186 0.81 2.82 32.07
C ALA A 186 0.52 4.04 32.97
N LEU A 187 1.08 5.22 32.67
CA LEU A 187 0.93 6.42 33.50
C LEU A 187 -0.30 7.28 33.12
N ASN A 188 -1.26 6.72 32.38
CA ASN A 188 -2.13 7.57 31.56
C ASN A 188 -3.52 7.00 31.26
#